data_AF-A0A1X0LMD0-F1
#
_entry.id   AF-A0A1X0LMD0-F1
#
_cell.length_a   1.000
_cell.length_b   1.000
_cell.length_c   1.000
_cell.angle_alpha   90.00
_cell.angle_beta   90.00
_cell.angle_gamma   90.00
#
_symmetry.space_group_name_H-M   'P 1'
#
loop_
_entity.id
_entity.type
_entity.pdbx_description
1 polymer ?
#
loop_
_entity_poly.entity_id
_entity_poly.type
_entity_poly.pdbx_seq_one_letter_code
_entity_poly.pdbx_strand_id
1 'polypeptide(L)'
;MTFEEQDESTCESRPIADDGPFTLEVDGEIFTVTVRPGEPGASDYDWKSGPNEGYGFSSFHRVSYYSVLDRANSPSNEIQPETIDEHRASIRDFLSKVNPETGYIGD
;
A
#
# COMPACT_ATOMS: atom_id res chain seq x y z
N MET A 1 -10.20 10.80 28.35
CA MET A 1 -9.22 11.32 27.37
C MET A 1 -9.05 10.19 26.38
N THR A 2 -9.89 10.21 25.35
CA THR A 2 -10.13 9.09 24.43
C THR A 2 -9.19 9.26 23.25
N PHE A 3 -8.19 8.40 23.14
CA PHE A 3 -7.26 8.35 22.00
C PHE A 3 -7.24 6.96 21.36
N GLU A 4 -8.39 6.29 21.31
CA GLU A 4 -8.50 4.90 20.80
C GLU A 4 -9.57 4.74 19.70
N GLU A 5 -9.92 5.80 18.98
CA GLU A 5 -10.79 5.69 17.77
C GLU A 5 -9.98 5.77 16.46
N GLN A 6 -8.65 5.93 16.53
CA GLN A 6 -7.80 6.07 15.33
C GLN A 6 -7.29 4.74 14.75
N ASP A 7 -7.37 3.62 15.45
CA ASP A 7 -6.86 2.34 14.92
C ASP A 7 -7.87 1.62 14.00
N GLU A 8 -9.17 1.73 14.28
CA GLU A 8 -10.24 1.11 13.45
C GLU A 8 -10.66 1.98 12.26
N SER A 9 -10.57 3.31 12.33
CA SER A 9 -11.01 4.19 11.23
C SER A 9 -9.99 4.29 10.09
N THR A 10 -8.70 4.09 10.38
CA THR A 10 -7.68 4.16 9.34
C THR A 10 -7.67 2.91 8.47
N CYS A 11 -7.96 1.71 9.00
CA CYS A 11 -7.79 0.46 8.24
C CYS A 11 -8.70 0.37 7.00
N GLU A 12 -9.92 0.89 7.06
CA GLU A 12 -10.86 0.95 5.94
C GLU A 12 -10.74 2.23 5.09
N SER A 13 -9.90 3.19 5.52
CA SER A 13 -9.67 4.40 4.74
C SER A 13 -9.02 4.04 3.40
N ARG A 14 -9.48 4.68 2.33
CA ARG A 14 -8.96 4.48 0.97
C ARG A 14 -8.27 5.77 0.53
N PRO A 15 -6.99 5.93 0.86
CA PRO A 15 -6.24 7.10 0.44
C PRO A 15 -6.24 7.17 -1.08
N ILE A 16 -6.55 8.35 -1.60
CA ILE A 16 -6.51 8.63 -3.03
C ILE A 16 -5.31 9.52 -3.33
N ALA A 17 -4.90 9.58 -4.59
CA ALA A 17 -3.78 10.43 -4.99
C ALA A 17 -3.93 11.91 -4.61
N ASP A 18 -5.18 12.38 -4.43
CA ASP A 18 -5.50 13.75 -3.99
C ASP A 18 -5.24 13.98 -2.48
N ASP A 19 -5.29 12.93 -1.66
CA ASP A 19 -5.02 12.99 -0.22
C ASP A 19 -3.52 13.23 0.06
N GLY A 20 -2.68 12.85 -0.90
CA GLY A 20 -1.23 12.98 -0.84
C GLY A 20 -0.57 11.79 -0.14
N PRO A 21 0.74 11.90 0.13
CA PRO A 21 1.49 10.85 0.81
C PRO A 21 1.07 10.75 2.28
N PHE A 22 0.83 9.54 2.76
CA PHE A 22 0.52 9.25 4.15
C PHE A 22 1.54 8.27 4.74
N THR A 23 1.65 8.27 6.07
CA THR A 23 2.63 7.45 6.79
C THR A 23 1.95 6.28 7.46
N LEU A 24 2.51 5.09 7.30
CA LEU A 24 2.10 3.86 7.97
C LEU A 24 3.23 3.30 8.83
N GLU A 25 2.87 2.86 10.04
CA GLU A 25 3.73 2.04 10.87
C GLU A 25 3.29 0.57 10.76
N VAL A 26 4.20 -0.31 10.37
CA VAL A 26 3.97 -1.74 10.21
C VAL A 26 5.10 -2.49 10.89
N ASP A 27 4.79 -3.33 11.87
CA ASP A 27 5.79 -4.12 12.64
C ASP A 27 6.90 -3.26 13.32
N GLY A 28 6.60 -1.99 13.63
CA GLY A 28 7.57 -1.04 14.18
C GLY A 28 8.40 -0.31 13.11
N GLU A 29 8.08 -0.52 11.84
CA GLU A 29 8.77 0.08 10.71
C GLU A 29 7.90 1.15 10.05
N ILE A 30 8.51 2.30 9.75
CA ILE A 30 7.81 3.45 9.20
C ILE A 30 7.94 3.46 7.68
N PHE A 31 6.80 3.48 6.99
CA PHE A 31 6.67 3.59 5.55
C PHE A 31 5.87 4.83 5.18
N THR A 32 6.32 5.56 4.16
CA THR A 32 5.54 6.61 3.51
C THR A 32 4.93 6.05 2.24
N VAL A 33 3.60 5.98 2.18
CA VAL A 33 2.87 5.50 1.02
C VAL A 33 2.37 6.69 0.22
N THR A 34 2.67 6.70 -1.08
CA THR A 34 2.26 7.73 -2.02
C THR A 34 1.44 7.09 -3.13
N VAL A 35 0.15 7.42 -3.19
CA VAL A 35 -0.71 6.99 -4.30
C VAL A 35 -0.43 7.89 -5.51
N ARG A 36 -0.07 7.33 -6.65
CA ARG A 36 0.34 8.12 -7.82
C ARG A 36 -0.84 8.85 -8.46
N PRO A 37 -0.78 10.18 -8.60
CA PRO A 37 -1.77 10.91 -9.38
C PRO A 37 -1.59 10.57 -10.87
N GLY A 38 -2.66 10.05 -11.49
CA GLY A 38 -2.70 9.71 -12.92
C GLY A 38 -2.41 8.24 -13.25
N GLU A 39 -1.94 7.44 -12.29
CA GLU A 39 -1.80 5.99 -12.42
C GLU A 39 -2.65 5.30 -11.34
N PRO A 40 -3.97 5.14 -11.56
CA PRO A 40 -4.84 4.57 -10.54
C PRO A 40 -4.44 3.10 -10.28
N GLY A 41 -4.25 2.76 -9.00
CA GLY A 41 -3.71 1.47 -8.54
C GLY A 41 -2.19 1.40 -8.44
N ALA A 42 -1.45 2.46 -8.77
CA ALA A 42 -0.01 2.54 -8.52
C ALA A 42 0.27 3.25 -7.20
N SER A 43 0.95 2.56 -6.30
CA SER A 43 1.30 3.04 -4.96
C SER A 43 2.81 2.90 -4.76
N ASP A 44 3.50 3.99 -4.44
CA ASP A 44 4.91 3.98 -4.04
C ASP A 44 5.01 3.88 -2.53
N TYR A 45 5.84 2.95 -2.05
CA TYR A 45 6.12 2.71 -0.64
C TYR A 45 7.58 3.04 -0.39
N ASP A 46 7.83 4.07 0.41
CA ASP A 46 9.17 4.50 0.80
C ASP A 46 9.44 4.09 2.25
N TRP A 47 10.47 3.28 2.47
CA TRP A 47 10.83 2.74 3.78
C TRP A 47 11.75 3.72 4.52
N LYS A 48 11.18 4.46 5.47
CA LYS A 48 11.88 5.51 6.22
C LYS A 48 12.71 4.98 7.39
N SER A 49 12.23 3.92 8.04
CA SER A 49 12.90 3.33 9.20
C SER A 49 13.87 2.19 8.87
N GLY A 50 14.03 1.88 7.58
CA GLY A 50 14.80 0.74 7.12
C GLY A 50 16.32 0.94 7.23
N PRO A 51 17.11 -0.15 7.16
CA PRO A 51 18.57 -0.08 7.17
C PRO A 51 19.15 0.58 5.91
N ASN A 52 18.35 0.66 4.83
CA ASN A 52 18.74 1.26 3.55
C ASN A 52 17.93 2.56 3.34
N GLU A 53 18.59 3.72 3.42
CA GLU A 53 17.94 5.02 3.20
C GLU A 53 17.43 5.14 1.75
N GLY A 54 16.17 5.52 1.59
CA GLY A 54 15.52 5.67 0.28
C GLY A 54 15.18 4.34 -0.39
N TYR A 55 15.22 3.23 0.36
CA TYR A 55 14.74 1.94 -0.12
C TYR A 55 13.22 1.85 -0.01
N GLY A 56 12.60 1.03 -0.85
CA GLY A 56 11.16 0.99 -0.98
C GLY A 56 10.72 0.06 -2.09
N PHE A 57 9.42 -0.01 -2.31
CA PHE A 57 8.86 -0.76 -3.42
C PHE A 57 7.66 -0.02 -3.99
N SER A 58 7.28 -0.34 -5.23
CA SER A 58 6.04 0.15 -5.83
C SER A 58 5.13 -1.04 -6.07
N SER A 59 3.87 -0.91 -5.69
CA SER A 59 2.84 -1.90 -6.02
C SER A 59 1.95 -1.33 -7.11
N PHE A 60 1.58 -2.19 -8.06
CA PHE A 60 0.65 -1.87 -9.12
C PHE A 60 -0.51 -2.85 -9.05
N HIS A 61 -1.65 -2.41 -8.53
CA HIS A 61 -2.87 -3.18 -8.55
C HIS A 61 -3.46 -3.15 -9.97
N ARG A 62 -2.98 -4.02 -10.86
CA ARG A 62 -3.61 -4.23 -12.16
C ARG A 62 -4.79 -5.16 -12.00
N VAL A 63 -6.00 -4.64 -12.16
CA VAL A 63 -7.23 -5.44 -12.24
C VAL A 63 -7.10 -6.40 -13.43
N SER A 64 -6.72 -7.64 -13.13
CA SER A 64 -6.62 -8.71 -14.11
C SER A 64 -7.99 -9.38 -14.19
N TYR A 65 -8.81 -8.95 -15.14
CA TYR A 65 -10.08 -9.62 -15.39
C TYR A 65 -9.79 -11.03 -15.91
N TYR A 66 -10.16 -12.06 -15.15
CA TYR A 66 -10.04 -13.46 -15.58
C TYR A 66 -10.91 -13.77 -16.81
N SER A 67 -11.86 -12.89 -17.18
CA SER A 67 -12.70 -13.06 -18.36
C SER A 67 -13.29 -11.74 -18.88
N VAL A 68 -13.51 -11.68 -20.20
CA VAL A 68 -14.20 -10.56 -20.87
C VAL A 68 -15.63 -10.33 -20.35
N LEU A 69 -16.28 -11.36 -19.80
CA LEU A 69 -17.62 -11.28 -19.22
C LEU A 69 -17.62 -10.56 -17.87
N ASP A 70 -16.54 -10.69 -17.11
CA ASP A 70 -16.36 -10.03 -15.82
C ASP A 70 -16.21 -8.51 -16.03
N ARG A 71 -15.36 -8.14 -17.01
CA ARG A 71 -15.21 -6.75 -17.49
C ARG A 71 -16.52 -6.09 -17.91
N ALA A 72 -17.47 -6.85 -18.45
CA ALA A 72 -18.76 -6.32 -18.90
C ALA A 72 -19.79 -6.18 -17.76
N ASN A 73 -19.60 -6.89 -16.64
CA ASN A 73 -20.52 -6.90 -15.50
C ASN A 73 -20.04 -6.07 -14.31
N SER A 74 -18.77 -5.64 -14.28
CA SER A 74 -18.29 -4.68 -13.28
C SER A 74 -18.81 -3.28 -13.62
N PRO A 75 -19.68 -2.67 -12.80
CA PRO A 75 -20.09 -1.30 -13.00
C PRO A 75 -18.87 -0.40 -12.76
N SER A 76 -18.36 0.15 -13.85
CA SER A 76 -17.25 1.09 -13.90
C SER A 76 -15.87 0.51 -13.57
N ASN A 77 -15.00 0.69 -14.54
CA ASN A 77 -13.58 0.42 -14.61
C ASN A 77 -12.77 1.36 -13.69
N GLU A 78 -13.29 1.65 -12.49
CA GLU A 78 -12.63 2.47 -11.47
C GLU A 78 -11.73 1.54 -10.68
N ILE A 79 -10.43 1.62 -10.96
CA ILE A 79 -9.43 0.99 -10.09
C ILE A 79 -9.61 1.66 -8.73
N GLN A 80 -10.30 0.97 -7.83
CA GLN A 80 -10.49 1.46 -6.48
C GLN A 80 -9.11 1.53 -5.83
N PRO A 81 -8.78 2.66 -5.17
CA PRO A 81 -7.56 2.73 -4.38
C PRO A 81 -7.60 1.66 -3.28
N GLU A 82 -6.45 1.05 -3.04
CA GLU A 82 -6.25 0.08 -1.97
C GLU A 82 -6.62 0.72 -0.62
N THR A 83 -7.17 -0.06 0.30
CA THR A 83 -7.37 0.42 1.68
C THR A 83 -6.04 0.50 2.41
N ILE A 84 -5.98 1.26 3.50
CA ILE A 84 -4.83 1.26 4.40
C ILE A 84 -4.50 -0.16 4.89
N ASP A 85 -5.50 -0.99 5.16
CA ASP A 85 -5.26 -2.39 5.54
C ASP A 85 -4.55 -3.18 4.43
N GLU A 86 -4.96 -3.00 3.17
CA GLU A 86 -4.28 -3.61 2.02
C GLU A 86 -2.84 -3.11 1.87
N HIS A 87 -2.60 -1.81 2.09
CA HIS A 87 -1.25 -1.25 2.12
C HIS A 87 -0.41 -1.88 3.24
N ARG A 88 -0.95 -2.03 4.45
CA ARG A 88 -0.28 -2.70 5.58
C ARG A 88 0.01 -4.16 5.27
N ALA A 89 -0.92 -4.86 4.64
CA ALA A 89 -0.74 -6.25 4.22
C ALA A 89 0.38 -6.38 3.18
N SER A 90 0.44 -5.48 2.19
CA SER A 90 1.52 -5.43 1.19
C SER A 90 2.87 -5.14 1.83
N ILE A 91 2.96 -4.16 2.74
CA ILE A 91 4.19 -3.86 3.47
C ILE A 91 4.61 -5.08 4.31
N ARG A 92 3.68 -5.73 5.01
CA ARG A 92 3.97 -6.91 5.82
C ARG A 92 4.47 -8.10 4.98
N ASP A 93 3.86 -8.32 3.82
CA ASP A 93 4.33 -9.32 2.85
C ASP A 93 5.74 -8.98 2.35
N PHE A 94 6.02 -7.72 2.03
CA PHE A 94 7.36 -7.25 1.66
C PHE A 94 8.36 -7.53 2.79
N LEU A 95 8.07 -7.10 4.02
CA LEU A 95 8.93 -7.31 5.19
C LEU A 95 9.18 -8.80 5.47
N SER A 96 8.19 -9.67 5.22
CA SER A 96 8.36 -11.12 5.37
C SER A 96 9.35 -11.74 4.39
N LYS A 97 9.58 -11.09 3.25
CA LYS A 97 10.53 -11.52 2.22
C LYS A 97 11.87 -10.81 2.35
N VAL A 98 11.90 -9.65 3.00
CA VAL A 98 13.12 -8.92 3.29
C VAL A 98 13.94 -9.69 4.33
N ASN A 99 15.22 -9.84 4.05
CA ASN A 99 16.17 -10.37 5.01
C ASN A 99 16.50 -9.30 6.05
N PRO A 100 16.23 -9.52 7.36
CA PRO A 100 16.42 -8.51 8.41
C PRO A 100 17.88 -8.12 8.63
N GLU A 101 18.85 -8.96 8.26
CA GLU A 101 20.28 -8.64 8.38
C GLU A 101 20.79 -7.74 7.24
N THR A 102 20.12 -7.76 6.08
CA THR A 102 20.58 -7.00 4.89
C THR A 102 19.61 -5.90 4.46
N GLY A 103 18.34 -5.98 4.85
CA GLY A 103 17.28 -5.09 4.39
C GLY A 103 16.87 -5.29 2.94
N TYR A 104 17.32 -6.36 2.28
CA TYR A 104 16.98 -6.69 0.89
C TYR A 104 16.09 -7.92 0.80
N ILE A 105 15.19 -7.93 -0.19
CA ILE A 105 14.47 -9.14 -0.57
C ILE A 105 15.48 -10.09 -1.23
N GLY A 106 15.72 -11.25 -0.63
CA GLY A 106 16.55 -12.30 -1.25
C GLY A 106 15.77 -12.99 -2.37
N ASP A 107 16.43 -13.20 -3.52
CA ASP A 107 15.92 -13.98 -4.66
C ASP A 107 15.55 -15.42 -4.28
#